data_AF-A0A3C0YTF9-F1
#
_entry.id   AF-A0A3C0YTF9-F1
#
_cell.length_a   1.000
_cell.length_b   1.000
_cell.length_c   1.000
_cell.angle_alpha   90.00
_cell.angle_beta   90.00
_cell.angle_gamma   90.00
#
_symmetry.space_group_name_H-M   'P 1'
#
loop_
_entity.id
_entity.type
_entity.pdbx_description
1 polymer ?
#
loop_
_entity_poly.entity_id
_entity_poly.type
_entity_poly.pdbx_seq_one_letter_code
_entity_poly.pdbx_strand_id
1 'polypeptide(L)'
;MRLIPTPPGRIVSGKIIFNGENILDYTEKQMRKIRGNKIGMIFQEPMTSLNPVYTIGQQIIETITLHQNKTEEQAWAIAEEMLEKVHIPDPARRMNEYPHLLSGGMRQRVMIAMA
;
A
#
# COMPACT_ATOMS: atom_id res chain seq x y z
N MET A 1 -0.32 10.14 -8.96
CA MET A 1 -1.24 9.35 -8.12
C MET A 1 -2.72 9.51 -8.46
N ARG A 2 -3.23 10.67 -8.93
CA ARG A 2 -4.66 10.91 -9.26
C ARG A 2 -5.60 10.49 -8.12
N LEU A 3 -5.32 10.99 -6.91
CA LEU A 3 -5.99 10.63 -5.67
C LEU A 3 -7.31 11.37 -5.45
N ILE A 4 -7.51 12.44 -6.21
CA ILE A 4 -8.73 13.23 -6.20
C ILE A 4 -9.57 12.75 -7.38
N PRO A 5 -10.88 12.49 -7.18
CA PRO A 5 -11.79 12.23 -8.28
C PRO A 5 -11.68 13.30 -9.36
N THR A 6 -11.52 12.85 -10.60
CA THR A 6 -11.49 13.71 -11.79
C THR A 6 -12.67 13.31 -12.66
N PRO A 7 -13.83 14.00 -12.56
CA PRO A 7 -14.10 15.30 -11.90
C PRO A 7 -14.38 15.23 -10.37
N PRO A 8 -14.25 16.36 -9.61
CA PRO A 8 -14.00 17.73 -10.07
C PRO A 8 -12.52 18.14 -10.14
N GLY A 9 -11.61 17.30 -9.65
CA GLY A 9 -10.18 17.55 -9.75
C GLY A 9 -9.73 17.64 -11.20
N ARG A 10 -8.79 18.53 -11.52
CA ARG A 10 -8.14 18.57 -12.83
C ARG A 10 -6.69 19.02 -12.70
N ILE A 11 -5.84 18.44 -13.53
CA ILE A 11 -4.45 18.88 -13.69
C ILE A 11 -4.47 19.95 -14.78
N VAL A 12 -4.18 21.20 -14.43
CA VAL A 12 -4.33 22.35 -15.34
C VAL A 12 -3.18 22.43 -16.34
N SER A 13 -1.94 22.21 -15.87
CA SER A 13 -0.74 22.19 -16.70
C SER A 13 0.43 21.59 -15.90
N GLY A 14 1.56 21.35 -16.56
CA GLY A 14 2.80 20.89 -15.95
C GLY A 14 3.20 19.48 -16.39
N LYS A 15 4.28 18.99 -15.77
CA LYS A 15 4.81 17.63 -15.96
C LYS A 15 5.20 17.05 -14.61
N ILE A 16 5.04 15.74 -14.46
CA ILE A 16 5.57 15.01 -13.32
C ILE A 16 6.55 13.99 -13.88
N ILE A 17 7.84 14.22 -13.67
CA ILE A 17 8.89 13.35 -14.21
C ILE A 17 9.25 12.29 -13.19
N PHE A 18 9.07 11.02 -13.55
CA PHE A 18 9.51 9.87 -12.78
C PHE A 18 10.35 8.96 -13.67
N ASN A 19 11.59 8.69 -13.27
CA ASN A 19 12.56 7.92 -14.06
C ASN A 19 12.70 8.42 -15.51
N GLY A 20 12.69 9.73 -15.72
CA GLY A 20 12.84 10.37 -17.04
C GLY A 20 11.57 10.46 -17.88
N GLU A 21 10.45 9.88 -17.44
CA GLU A 21 9.17 9.90 -18.17
C GLU A 21 8.14 10.80 -17.49
N ASN A 22 7.35 11.52 -18.30
CA ASN A 22 6.23 12.31 -17.79
C ASN A 22 5.03 11.39 -17.48
N ILE A 23 4.80 11.11 -16.21
CA ILE A 23 3.73 10.20 -15.79
C ILE A 23 2.33 10.80 -15.91
N LEU A 24 2.20 12.09 -16.26
CA LEU A 24 0.90 12.67 -16.57
C LEU A 24 0.31 12.11 -17.87
N ASP A 25 1.18 11.72 -18.80
CA ASP A 25 0.80 11.19 -20.12
C ASP A 25 0.47 9.69 -20.09
N TYR A 26 0.62 9.05 -18.93
CA TYR A 26 0.31 7.63 -18.75
C TYR A 26 -1.20 7.35 -18.79
N THR A 27 -1.55 6.26 -19.47
CA THR A 27 -2.87 5.61 -19.36
C THR A 27 -3.07 5.03 -17.95
N GLU A 28 -4.31 4.72 -17.55
CA GLU A 28 -4.56 4.08 -16.24
C GLU A 28 -3.85 2.73 -16.09
N LYS A 29 -3.69 1.96 -17.18
CA LYS A 29 -2.94 0.70 -17.16
C LYS A 29 -1.45 0.93 -16.88
N GLN A 30 -0.85 1.98 -17.43
CA GLN A 30 0.53 2.36 -17.13
C GLN A 30 0.67 2.90 -15.71
N MET A 31 -0.27 3.76 -15.27
CA MET A 31 -0.30 4.26 -13.89
C MET A 31 -0.40 3.12 -12.87
N ARG A 32 -1.22 2.09 -13.11
CA ARG A 32 -1.34 0.92 -12.23
C ARG A 32 -0.03 0.15 -12.06
N LYS A 33 0.86 0.13 -13.05
CA LYS A 33 2.16 -0.55 -12.96
C LYS A 33 3.17 0.18 -12.06
N ILE A 34 3.03 1.49 -11.89
CA ILE A 34 3.96 2.28 -11.05
C ILE A 34 3.43 2.48 -9.63
N ARG A 35 2.09 2.58 -9.45
CA ARG A 35 1.45 2.64 -8.14
C ARG A 35 1.67 1.32 -7.38
N GLY A 36 2.04 1.40 -6.11
CA GLY A 36 2.25 0.25 -5.22
C GLY A 36 3.55 -0.53 -5.47
N ASN A 37 4.06 -0.59 -6.70
CA ASN A 37 5.30 -1.30 -7.01
C ASN A 37 6.54 -0.39 -7.06
N LYS A 38 6.40 0.83 -7.60
CA LYS A 38 7.50 1.80 -7.72
C LYS A 38 7.29 3.04 -6.87
N ILE A 39 6.03 3.38 -6.60
CA ILE A 39 5.61 4.54 -5.82
C ILE A 39 4.54 4.07 -4.83
N GLY A 40 4.92 4.02 -3.56
CA GLY A 40 4.02 3.89 -2.42
C GLY A 40 3.53 5.25 -1.94
N MET A 41 2.44 5.26 -1.17
CA MET A 41 1.96 6.47 -0.51
C MET A 41 1.42 6.14 0.88
N ILE A 42 1.81 6.96 1.85
CA ILE A 42 1.35 6.89 3.24
C ILE A 42 0.53 8.15 3.50
N PHE A 43 -0.75 7.99 3.83
CA PHE A 43 -1.65 9.12 4.11
C PHE A 43 -1.46 9.65 5.53
N GLN A 44 -1.75 10.94 5.74
CA GLN A 44 -1.60 11.61 7.03
C GLN A 44 -2.58 11.09 8.11
N GLU A 45 -3.71 10.50 7.70
CA GLU A 45 -4.65 9.81 8.59
C GLU A 45 -4.48 8.30 8.47
N PRO A 46 -3.57 7.68 9.25
CA PRO A 46 -3.31 6.25 9.11
C PRO A 46 -4.51 5.38 9.54
N MET A 47 -5.39 5.94 10.37
CA MET A 47 -6.51 5.23 10.96
C MET A 47 -7.60 4.83 9.96
N THR A 48 -7.70 5.54 8.82
CA THR A 48 -8.69 5.27 7.76
C THR A 48 -8.10 4.50 6.59
N SER A 49 -6.78 4.26 6.56
CA SER A 49 -6.11 3.65 5.41
C SER A 49 -6.23 2.13 5.40
N LEU A 50 -6.42 1.50 6.57
CA LEU A 50 -6.70 0.07 6.68
C LEU A 50 -8.21 -0.16 6.66
N ASN A 51 -8.66 -1.08 5.81
CA ASN A 51 -10.04 -1.51 5.78
C ASN A 51 -10.35 -2.34 7.04
N PRO A 52 -11.32 -1.93 7.88
CA PRO A 52 -11.59 -2.57 9.16
C PRO A 52 -12.23 -3.97 9.04
N VAL A 53 -12.75 -4.34 7.86
CA VAL A 53 -13.40 -5.65 7.66
C VAL A 53 -12.43 -6.77 7.25
N TYR A 54 -11.17 -6.44 6.97
CA TYR A 54 -10.13 -7.41 6.61
C TYR A 54 -9.03 -7.42 7.68
N THR A 55 -8.34 -8.55 7.82
CA THR A 55 -7.14 -8.61 8.66
C THR A 55 -6.01 -7.78 8.05
N ILE A 56 -4.99 -7.43 8.84
CA ILE A 56 -3.84 -6.73 8.28
C ILE A 56 -3.07 -7.60 7.28
N GLY A 57 -3.00 -8.92 7.50
CA GLY A 57 -2.30 -9.85 6.62
C GLY A 57 -2.95 -9.91 5.24
N GLN A 58 -4.28 -10.01 5.18
CA GLN A 58 -5.04 -10.00 3.93
C GLN A 58 -4.74 -8.75 3.08
N GLN A 59 -4.68 -7.58 3.71
CA GLN A 59 -4.46 -6.32 3.01
C GLN A 59 -3.01 -6.18 2.48
N ILE A 60 -2.01 -6.66 3.24
CA ILE A 60 -0.62 -6.67 2.80
C ILE A 60 -0.43 -7.67 1.64
N ILE A 61 -0.97 -8.88 1.79
CA ILE A 61 -0.86 -9.97 0.80
C ILE A 61 -1.55 -9.60 -0.51
N GLU A 62 -2.72 -8.97 -0.47
CA GLU A 62 -3.39 -8.47 -1.68
C GLU A 62 -2.47 -7.54 -2.47
N THR A 63 -1.80 -6.62 -1.78
CA THR A 63 -0.86 -5.69 -2.43
C THR A 63 0.32 -6.43 -3.07
N ILE A 64 0.93 -7.39 -2.37
CA ILE A 64 2.07 -8.17 -2.89
C ILE A 64 1.64 -9.02 -4.10
N THR A 65 0.54 -9.75 -3.98
CA THR A 65 0.05 -10.64 -5.05
C THR A 65 -0.35 -9.87 -6.31
N LEU A 66 -1.00 -8.71 -6.17
CA LEU A 66 -1.40 -7.86 -7.29
C LEU A 66 -0.22 -7.24 -8.05
N HIS A 67 0.90 -6.98 -7.37
CA HIS A 67 1.99 -6.19 -7.93
C HIS A 67 3.28 -6.98 -8.20
N GLN A 68 3.49 -8.13 -7.55
CA GLN A 68 4.77 -8.85 -7.58
C GLN A 68 4.69 -10.28 -8.17
N ASN A 69 3.54 -10.71 -8.71
CA ASN A 69 3.33 -12.06 -9.24
C ASN A 69 3.76 -13.18 -8.28
N LYS A 70 3.52 -13.00 -6.98
CA LYS A 70 3.80 -13.98 -5.94
C LYS A 70 2.56 -14.84 -5.67
N THR A 71 2.79 -16.09 -5.29
CA THR A 71 1.70 -16.92 -4.74
C THR A 71 1.28 -16.38 -3.38
N GLU A 72 0.09 -16.76 -2.92
CA GLU A 72 -0.41 -16.36 -1.61
C GLU A 72 0.54 -16.81 -0.48
N GLU A 73 1.07 -18.03 -0.56
CA GLU A 73 2.06 -18.55 0.40
C GLU A 73 3.35 -17.72 0.43
N GLN A 74 3.88 -17.35 -0.74
CA GLN A 74 5.06 -16.48 -0.83
C GLN A 74 4.76 -15.08 -0.29
N ALA A 75 3.59 -14.53 -0.60
CA ALA A 75 3.17 -13.24 -0.14
C ALA A 75 2.98 -13.21 1.38
N TRP A 76 2.52 -14.31 1.99
CA TRP A 76 2.42 -14.43 3.44
C TRP A 76 3.79 -14.32 4.11
N ALA A 77 4.78 -15.08 3.63
CA ALA A 77 6.15 -15.02 4.16
C ALA A 77 6.77 -13.62 3.99
N ILE A 78 6.58 -12.98 2.84
CA ILE A 78 7.06 -11.62 2.58
C ILE A 78 6.37 -10.61 3.51
N ALA A 79 5.05 -10.72 3.69
CA ALA A 79 4.30 -9.85 4.58
C ALA A 79 4.77 -9.96 6.03
N GLU A 80 5.04 -11.17 6.50
CA GLU A 80 5.60 -11.41 7.84
C GLU A 80 6.97 -10.72 8.01
N GLU A 81 7.88 -10.90 7.04
CA GLU A 81 9.19 -10.25 7.02
C GLU A 81 9.09 -8.72 6.99
N MET A 82 8.14 -8.17 6.23
CA MET A 82 7.88 -6.73 6.18
C MET A 82 7.41 -6.20 7.54
N LEU A 83 6.51 -6.92 8.20
CA LEU A 83 6.04 -6.56 9.54
C LEU A 83 7.15 -6.63 10.59
N GLU A 84 8.08 -7.58 10.46
CA GLU A 84 9.28 -7.66 11.30
C GLU A 84 10.19 -6.45 11.10
N LYS A 85 10.45 -6.06 9.85
CA LYS A 85 11.27 -4.89 9.50
C LYS A 85 10.74 -3.57 10.06
N VAL A 86 9.43 -3.45 10.21
CA VAL A 86 8.78 -2.28 10.85
C VAL A 86 8.51 -2.51 12.34
N HIS A 87 9.15 -3.49 12.97
CA HIS A 87 9.05 -3.77 14.40
C HIS A 87 7.59 -3.92 14.90
N ILE A 88 6.78 -4.68 14.17
CA ILE A 88 5.53 -5.21 14.72
C ILE A 88 5.87 -6.42 15.60
N PRO A 89 5.45 -6.42 16.88
CA PRO A 89 5.70 -7.55 17.75
C PRO A 89 4.84 -8.74 17.34
N ASP A 90 5.44 -9.92 17.28
CA ASP A 90 4.79 -11.18 16.90
C ASP A 90 4.08 -11.11 15.53
N PRO A 91 4.83 -10.83 14.43
CA PRO A 91 4.27 -10.62 13.09
C PRO A 91 3.28 -11.70 12.65
N ALA A 92 3.66 -12.99 12.77
CA ALA A 92 2.83 -14.13 12.38
C ALA A 92 1.44 -14.10 13.03
N ARG A 93 1.37 -13.84 14.34
CA ARG A 93 0.09 -13.72 15.05
C ARG A 93 -0.66 -12.47 14.62
N ARG A 94 0.04 -11.33 14.51
CA ARG A 94 -0.55 -10.04 14.16
C ARG A 94 -1.16 -10.03 12.75
N MET A 95 -0.62 -10.79 11.80
CA MET A 95 -1.19 -10.91 10.45
C MET A 95 -2.67 -11.34 10.44
N ASN A 96 -3.09 -12.10 11.45
CA ASN A 96 -4.46 -12.57 11.62
C ASN A 96 -5.36 -11.59 12.38
N GLU A 97 -4.83 -10.46 12.86
CA GLU A 97 -5.59 -9.46 13.60
C GLU A 97 -6.22 -8.42 12.67
N TYR A 98 -7.38 -7.92 13.08
CA TYR A 98 -8.03 -6.79 12.46
C TYR A 98 -7.41 -5.46 12.89
N PRO A 99 -7.49 -4.39 12.08
CA PRO A 99 -6.91 -3.10 12.40
C PRO A 99 -7.30 -2.55 13.77
N HIS A 100 -8.55 -2.78 14.21
CA HIS A 100 -9.04 -2.28 15.50
C HIS A 100 -8.33 -2.87 16.72
N LEU A 101 -7.64 -4.01 16.58
CA LEU A 101 -6.85 -4.66 17.63
C LEU A 101 -5.42 -4.11 17.77
N LEU A 102 -5.00 -3.25 16.83
CA LEU A 102 -3.69 -2.61 16.83
C LEU A 102 -3.75 -1.22 17.45
N SER A 103 -2.69 -0.85 18.16
CA SER A 103 -2.47 0.55 18.57
C SER A 103 -2.27 1.45 17.35
N GLY A 104 -2.51 2.76 17.49
CA GLY A 104 -2.34 3.71 16.39
C GLY A 104 -0.93 3.67 15.78
N GLY A 105 0.11 3.59 16.62
CA GLY A 105 1.49 3.45 16.18
C GLY A 105 1.76 2.13 15.43
N MET A 106 1.10 1.02 15.82
CA MET A 106 1.21 -0.24 15.08
C MET A 106 0.52 -0.15 13.72
N ARG A 107 -0.66 0.47 13.63
CA ARG A 107 -1.34 0.68 12.33
C ARG A 107 -0.49 1.52 11.38
N GLN A 108 0.16 2.57 11.88
CA GLN A 108 1.07 3.38 11.09
C GLN A 108 2.25 2.54 10.56
N ARG A 109 2.83 1.66 11.38
CA ARG A 109 3.92 0.78 10.95
C ARG A 109 3.45 -0.27 9.94
N VAL A 110 2.26 -0.83 10.11
CA VAL A 110 1.62 -1.69 9.10
C VAL A 110 1.48 -0.96 7.77
N MET A 111 1.05 0.30 7.77
CA MET A 111 0.98 1.08 6.53
C MET A 111 2.33 1.34 5.89
N ILE A 112 3.37 1.57 6.70
CA ILE A 112 4.75 1.69 6.20
C ILE A 112 5.19 0.37 5.54
N ALA A 113 4.83 -0.77 6.12
CA ALA A 113 5.13 -2.08 5.54
C ALA A 113 4.39 -2.35 4.21
N MET A 114 3.22 -1.75 4.02
CA MET A 114 2.42 -1.87 2.79
C MET A 114 2.87 -0.93 1.65
N ALA A 115 3.60 0.15 1.96
CA ALA A 115 3.95 1.21 1.03
C ALA A 115 5.25 0.93 0.28
#